data_AF-A0A355WBL2-F1
#
_entry.id   AF-A0A355WBL2-F1
#
_cell.length_a   1.000
_cell.length_b   1.000
_cell.length_c   1.000
_cell.angle_alpha   90.00
_cell.angle_beta   90.00
_cell.angle_gamma   90.00
#
_symmetry.space_group_name_H-M   'P 1'
#
loop_
_entity.id
_entity.type
_entity.pdbx_description
1 polymer ?
#
loop_
_entity_poly.entity_id
_entity_poly.type
_entity_poly.pdbx_seq_one_letter_code
_entity_poly.pdbx_strand_id
1 'polypeptide(L)'
;YDFAYKVFGHSEDVKIVKLECPNMTVEDFAYYTQEVPGFYYKLGCRNINQGIVNPAHGSYFDVDEACLPIGCALQSMFAFEYLNR
;
A
#
# COMPACT_ATOMS: atom_id res chain seq x y z
N TYR A 1 11.88 3.16 -0.91
CA TYR A 1 11.28 4.19 -1.77
C TYR A 1 11.64 3.96 -3.22
N ASP A 2 12.93 3.88 -3.55
CA ASP A 2 13.40 3.73 -4.93
C ASP A 2 12.87 2.48 -5.63
N PHE A 3 12.67 1.37 -4.91
CA PHE A 3 12.09 0.16 -5.51
C PHE A 3 10.65 0.36 -5.99
N ALA A 4 9.78 0.97 -5.18
CA ALA A 4 8.39 1.20 -5.60
C ALA A 4 8.33 2.17 -6.79
N TYR A 5 9.15 3.22 -6.81
CA TYR A 5 9.27 4.13 -7.96
C TYR A 5 9.89 3.45 -9.18
N LYS A 6 10.85 2.53 -9.01
CA LYS A 6 11.40 1.74 -10.12
C LYS A 6 10.30 0.90 -10.78
N VAL A 7 9.48 0.23 -9.98
CA VAL A 7 8.45 -0.68 -10.50
C VAL A 7 7.23 0.09 -11.05
N PHE A 8 6.79 1.15 -10.37
CA PHE A 8 5.50 1.81 -10.66
C PHE A 8 5.59 3.30 -10.98
N GLY A 9 6.77 3.92 -10.97
CA GLY A 9 6.92 5.37 -11.21
C GLY A 9 6.50 5.83 -12.62
N HIS A 10 6.28 4.89 -13.54
CA HIS A 10 5.84 5.14 -14.92
C HIS A 10 4.35 4.82 -15.13
N SER A 11 3.65 4.29 -14.12
CA SER A 11 2.23 3.92 -14.23
C SER A 11 1.33 5.15 -14.07
N GLU A 12 0.32 5.27 -14.93
CA GLU A 12 -0.73 6.28 -14.79
C GLU A 12 -1.81 5.87 -13.77
N ASP A 13 -1.94 4.57 -13.50
CA ASP A 13 -2.94 4.00 -12.58
C ASP A 13 -2.50 4.05 -11.11
N VAL A 14 -1.18 4.14 -10.86
CA VAL A 14 -0.61 4.09 -9.50
C VAL A 14 0.03 5.42 -9.14
N LYS A 15 -0.57 6.12 -8.18
CA LYS A 15 0.04 7.31 -7.56
C LYS A 15 0.84 6.93 -6.32
N ILE A 16 2.16 7.09 -6.38
CA ILE A 16 3.03 6.89 -5.22
C ILE A 16 3.05 8.17 -4.37
N VAL A 17 2.67 8.03 -3.10
CA VAL A 17 2.67 9.12 -2.12
C VAL A 17 3.65 8.81 -1.01
N LYS A 18 4.59 9.72 -0.76
CA LYS A 18 5.49 9.63 0.39
C LYS A 18 4.73 10.01 1.65
N LEU A 19 4.76 9.15 2.67
CA LEU A 19 4.27 9.49 4.00
C LEU A 19 5.27 10.46 4.65
N GLU A 20 4.83 11.66 5.01
CA GLU A 20 5.70 12.71 5.57
C GLU A 20 6.18 12.37 6.97
N CYS A 21 5.33 11.74 7.77
CA CYS A 21 5.65 11.29 9.12
C CYS A 21 5.23 9.82 9.32
N PRO A 22 5.93 9.10 10.22
CA PRO A 22 5.44 7.83 10.74
C PRO A 22 4.06 8.01 11.39
N ASN A 23 3.24 6.97 11.34
CA ASN A 23 2.00 6.93 12.12
C ASN A 23 2.25 6.18 13.44
N MET A 24 1.38 6.42 14.42
CA MET A 24 1.40 5.75 15.72
C MET A 24 0.48 4.51 15.75
N THR A 25 0.11 3.95 14.59
CA THR A 25 -0.66 2.71 14.52
C THR A 25 0.23 1.55 14.96
N VAL A 26 -0.36 0.56 15.62
CA VAL A 26 0.31 -0.67 16.00
C VAL A 26 0.08 -1.71 14.91
N GLU A 27 1.15 -2.32 14.43
CA GLU A 27 1.14 -3.32 13.36
C GLU A 27 2.17 -4.39 13.70
N ASP A 28 1.76 -5.66 13.72
CA ASP A 28 2.63 -6.77 14.11
C ASP A 28 3.68 -7.11 13.03
N PHE A 29 3.50 -6.60 11.80
CA PHE A 29 4.49 -6.70 10.73
C PHE A 29 5.88 -6.17 11.15
N ALA A 30 5.92 -5.25 12.12
CA ALA A 30 7.16 -4.74 12.69
C ALA A 30 8.08 -5.86 13.20
N TYR A 31 7.53 -6.95 13.75
CA TYR A 31 8.32 -8.09 14.21
C TYR A 31 9.07 -8.78 13.06
N TYR A 32 8.48 -8.91 11.87
CA TYR A 32 9.19 -9.47 10.71
C TYR A 32 10.36 -8.56 10.30
N THR A 33 10.15 -7.24 10.34
CA THR A 33 11.18 -6.28 9.93
C THR A 33 12.34 -6.14 10.93
N GLN A 34 12.21 -6.68 12.14
CA GLN A 34 13.31 -6.78 13.09
C GLN A 34 14.29 -7.91 12.72
N GLU A 35 13.78 -8.96 12.07
CA GLU A 35 14.57 -10.16 11.72
C GLU A 35 15.12 -10.11 10.29
N VAL A 36 14.36 -9.55 9.34
CA VAL A 36 14.75 -9.50 7.92
C VAL A 36 14.41 -8.15 7.29
N PRO A 37 15.12 -7.71 6.24
CA PRO A 37 14.75 -6.52 5.49
C PRO A 37 13.33 -6.63 4.94
N GLY A 38 12.43 -5.74 5.38
CA GLY A 38 11.05 -5.73 4.94
C GLY A 38 10.63 -4.40 4.32
N PHE A 39 9.50 -4.44 3.62
CA PHE A 39 8.87 -3.28 3.01
C PHE A 39 7.38 -3.27 3.33
N TYR A 40 6.93 -2.23 4.01
CA TYR A 40 5.53 -2.02 4.37
C TYR A 40 5.01 -0.75 3.70
N TYR A 41 3.79 -0.78 3.17
CA TYR A 41 3.17 0.34 2.49
C TYR A 41 1.65 0.34 2.71
N LYS A 42 1.01 1.50 2.47
CA LYS A 42 -0.44 1.64 2.51
C LYS A 42 -1.00 1.63 1.09
N LEU A 43 -2.01 0.80 0.84
CA LEU A 43 -2.81 0.83 -0.38
C LEU A 43 -3.98 1.81 -0.17
N GLY A 44 -4.12 2.79 -1.06
CA GLY A 44 -5.21 3.75 -0.99
C GLY A 44 -6.54 3.12 -1.41
N CYS A 45 -7.57 3.22 -0.55
CA CYS A 45 -8.92 2.72 -0.80
C CYS A 45 -10.03 3.75 -0.55
N ARG A 46 -9.66 5.00 -0.23
CA ARG A 46 -10.61 6.09 0.02
C ARG A 46 -11.23 6.58 -1.29
N ASN A 47 -12.56 6.67 -1.35
CA ASN A 47 -13.30 7.22 -2.48
C ASN A 47 -14.35 8.24 -2.03
N ILE A 48 -14.08 9.52 -2.28
CA ILE A 48 -14.96 10.62 -1.88
C ILE A 48 -16.28 10.62 -2.67
N ASN A 49 -16.24 10.23 -3.95
CA ASN A 49 -17.43 10.23 -4.82
C ASN A 49 -18.44 9.15 -4.42
N GLN A 50 -17.97 8.06 -3.80
CA GLN A 50 -18.80 6.97 -3.28
C GLN A 50 -19.08 7.08 -1.77
N GLY A 51 -18.61 8.14 -1.10
CA GLY A 51 -18.79 8.31 0.35
C GLY A 51 -17.91 7.40 1.22
N ILE A 52 -16.96 6.68 0.62
CA ILE A 52 -16.00 5.79 1.30
C ILE A 52 -14.87 6.64 1.89
N VAL A 53 -15.13 7.26 3.04
CA VAL A 53 -14.25 8.25 3.67
C VAL A 53 -13.95 7.99 5.15
N ASN A 54 -14.60 6.99 5.74
CA ASN A 54 -14.48 6.69 7.16
C ASN A 54 -13.20 5.90 7.45
N PRO A 55 -12.56 6.12 8.61
CA PRO A 55 -11.34 5.40 8.97
C PRO A 55 -11.62 3.92 9.31
N ALA A 56 -10.57 3.10 9.22
CA ALA A 56 -10.60 1.75 9.77
C ALA A 56 -10.97 1.75 11.26
N HIS A 57 -11.57 0.66 11.74
CA HIS A 57 -12.11 0.48 13.10
C HIS A 57 -13.39 1.29 13.43
N GLY A 58 -14.02 1.94 12.46
CA GLY A 58 -15.36 2.55 12.60
C GLY A 58 -16.48 1.67 12.05
N SER A 59 -17.71 1.82 12.58
CA SER A 59 -18.90 1.09 12.10
C SER A 59 -19.33 1.44 10.67
N TYR A 60 -18.84 2.55 10.13
CA TYR A 60 -19.09 3.02 8.77
C TYR A 60 -17.86 2.86 7.86
N PHE A 61 -16.84 2.13 8.31
CA PHE A 61 -15.71 1.80 7.47
C PHE A 61 -16.17 1.00 6.25
N ASP A 62 -15.63 1.37 5.09
CA ASP A 62 -15.87 0.68 3.84
C ASP A 62 -14.62 0.83 2.95
N VAL A 63 -14.54 0.07 1.85
CA VAL A 63 -13.38 0.00 0.96
C VAL A 63 -13.83 0.12 -0.48
N ASP A 64 -13.19 1.00 -1.26
CA ASP A 64 -13.34 1.00 -2.71
C ASP A 64 -12.65 -0.24 -3.30
N GLU A 65 -13.44 -1.24 -3.70
CA GLU A 65 -12.93 -2.51 -4.23
C GLU A 65 -12.13 -2.36 -5.52
N ALA A 66 -12.18 -1.20 -6.20
CA ALA A 66 -11.28 -0.91 -7.32
C ALA A 66 -9.81 -0.93 -6.91
N CYS A 67 -9.48 -0.78 -5.61
CA CYS A 67 -8.12 -0.91 -5.12
C CYS A 67 -7.61 -2.36 -5.09
N LEU A 68 -8.50 -3.36 -5.04
CA LEU A 68 -8.12 -4.78 -4.92
C LEU A 68 -7.25 -5.28 -6.09
N PRO A 69 -7.65 -5.11 -7.37
CA PRO A 69 -6.79 -5.53 -8.49
C PRO A 69 -5.45 -4.79 -8.52
N ILE A 70 -5.42 -3.51 -8.12
CA ILE A 70 -4.18 -2.74 -7.99
C ILE A 70 -3.29 -3.36 -6.90
N GLY A 71 -3.85 -3.67 -5.73
CA GLY A 71 -3.13 -4.33 -4.63
C GLY A 71 -2.52 -5.67 -5.03
N CYS A 72 -3.27 -6.50 -5.74
CA CYS A 72 -2.77 -7.77 -6.29
C CYS A 72 -1.62 -7.55 -7.26
N ALA A 73 -1.78 -6.64 -8.23
CA ALA A 73 -0.75 -6.32 -9.20
C ALA A 73 0.54 -5.79 -8.53
N LEU A 74 0.40 -4.89 -7.55
CA LEU A 74 1.53 -4.37 -6.76
C LEU A 74 2.33 -5.52 -6.11
N GLN A 75 1.66 -6.40 -5.37
CA GLN A 75 2.31 -7.51 -4.68
C GLN A 75 2.97 -8.49 -5.65
N SER A 76 2.27 -8.88 -6.73
CA SER A 76 2.82 -9.79 -7.75
C SER A 76 4.06 -9.22 -8.43
N MET A 77 4.02 -7.94 -8.82
CA MET A 77 5.16 -7.27 -9.45
C MET A 77 6.32 -7.08 -8.47
N PHE A 78 6.06 -6.74 -7.20
CA PHE A 78 7.13 -6.64 -6.21
C PHE A 78 7.86 -7.98 -6.03
N ALA A 79 7.13 -9.08 -5.95
CA ALA A 79 7.73 -10.41 -5.88
C ALA A 79 8.53 -10.73 -7.16
N PHE A 80 7.93 -10.52 -8.34
CA PHE A 80 8.59 -10.77 -9.62
C PHE A 80 9.88 -9.96 -9.79
N GLU A 81 9.83 -8.66 -9.55
CA GLU A 81 10.96 -7.75 -9.65
C GLU A 81 12.00 -7.91 -8.53
N TYR A 82 11.65 -8.54 -7.41
CA TYR A 82 12.60 -8.87 -6.36
C TYR A 82 13.37 -10.16 -6.69
N LEU A 83 12.69 -11.15 -7.27
CA LEU A 83 13.27 -12.45 -7.60
C LEU A 83 14.09 -12.44 -8.91
N ASN A 84 13.79 -11.52 -9.84
CA ASN A 84 14.52 -11.38 -11.12
C ASN A 84 15.60 -10.28 -11.08
N ARG A 85 16.12 -9.95 -9.90
CA ARG A 85 17.20 -8.96 -9.75
C ARG A 85 18.56 -9.52 -10.12
#